data_AF-A0AAV5VN92-F1
#
_entry.id   AF-A0AAV5VN92-F1
#
_cell.length_a   1.000
_cell.length_b   1.000
_cell.length_c   1.000
_cell.angle_alpha   90.00
_cell.angle_beta   90.00
_cell.angle_gamma   90.00
#
_symmetry.space_group_name_H-M   'P 1'
#
loop_
_entity.id
_entity.type
_entity.pdbx_description
1 polymer ?
#
loop_
_entity_poly.entity_id
_entity_poly.type
_entity_poly.pdbx_seq_one_letter_code
_entity_poly.pdbx_strand_id
1 'polypeptide(L)'
;FRSYKFILTNAAIVDLTASFTCLLSIERMIPSPFGTAMVYLGPCTLISPLSCHIFHSIMMNAQTHSIYLVAASFYLSSLHPEEVRYHG
;
A
#
# COMPACT_ATOMS: atom_id res chain seq x y z
N PHE A 1 18.34 7.99 -14.14
CA PHE A 1 18.41 8.25 -12.66
C PHE A 1 17.30 9.09 -11.97
N ARG A 2 17.00 10.35 -12.37
CA ARG A 2 16.07 11.24 -11.61
C ARG A 2 14.66 10.65 -11.45
N SER A 3 14.14 10.01 -12.50
CA SER A 3 12.82 9.36 -12.50
C SER A 3 12.76 8.13 -11.59
N TYR A 4 13.83 7.33 -11.51
CA TYR A 4 13.90 6.15 -10.65
C TYR A 4 13.88 6.51 -9.16
N LYS A 5 14.65 7.53 -8.75
CA LYS A 5 14.59 8.06 -7.38
C LYS A 5 13.20 8.58 -7.02
N PHE A 6 12.51 9.23 -7.95
CA PHE A 6 11.15 9.72 -7.73
C PHE A 6 10.15 8.57 -7.51
N ILE A 7 10.22 7.51 -8.34
CA ILE A 7 9.38 6.31 -8.18
C ILE A 7 9.65 5.63 -6.84
N LEU A 8 10.92 5.46 -6.48
CA LEU A 8 11.32 4.82 -5.23
C LEU A 8 10.88 5.60 -3.99
N THR A 9 11.06 6.92 -3.98
CA THR A 9 10.58 7.78 -2.89
C THR A 9 9.06 7.73 -2.78
N ASN A 10 8.34 7.75 -3.90
CA ASN A 10 6.89 7.66 -3.90
C ASN A 10 6.42 6.30 -3.35
N ALA A 11 7.07 5.20 -3.75
CA ALA A 11 6.79 3.87 -3.22
C ALA A 11 6.99 3.82 -1.69
N ALA A 12 8.09 4.37 -1.19
CA ALA A 12 8.36 4.42 0.25
C ALA A 12 7.29 5.23 1.02
N ILE A 13 6.85 6.38 0.49
CA ILE A 13 5.80 7.20 1.12
C ILE A 13 4.47 6.43 1.16
N VAL A 14 4.11 5.78 0.06
CA VAL A 14 2.86 5.01 -0.05
C VAL A 14 2.90 3.82 0.89
N ASP A 15 4.02 3.10 0.98
CA ASP A 15 4.19 1.98 1.91
C ASP A 15 4.14 2.42 3.38
N LEU A 16 4.74 3.57 3.72
CA LEU A 16 4.63 4.15 5.07
C LEU A 16 3.18 4.52 5.39
N THR A 17 2.45 5.09 4.43
CA THR A 17 1.03 5.44 4.59
C THR A 17 0.17 4.20 4.76
N ALA A 18 0.40 3.16 3.95
CA ALA A 18 -0.28 1.87 4.04
C ALA A 18 -0.01 1.20 5.39
N SER A 19 1.23 1.21 5.86
CA SER A 19 1.62 0.63 7.14
C SER A 19 1.00 1.38 8.32
N PHE A 20 1.03 2.70 8.29
CA PHE A 20 0.43 3.53 9.33
C PHE A 20 -1.09 3.34 9.42
N THR A 21 -1.77 3.34 8.27
CA THR A 21 -3.21 3.10 8.22
C THR A 21 -3.57 1.68 8.64
N CYS A 22 -2.77 0.67 8.26
CA CYS A 22 -2.93 -0.72 8.72
C CYS A 22 -2.80 -0.85 10.24
N LEU A 23 -1.83 -0.16 10.86
CA LEU A 23 -1.69 -0.12 12.32
C LEU A 23 -2.91 0.52 13.00
N LEU A 24 -3.54 1.50 12.35
CA LEU A 24 -4.75 2.13 12.86
C LEU A 24 -5.99 1.26 12.65
N SER A 25 -6.08 0.57 11.51
CA SER A 25 -7.20 -0.29 11.09
C SER A 25 -6.90 -1.77 11.29
N ILE A 26 -6.28 -2.15 12.41
CA ILE A 26 -6.09 -3.57 12.73
C ILE A 26 -7.46 -4.25 12.73
N GLU A 27 -7.62 -5.23 11.85
CA GLU A 27 -8.89 -5.89 11.61
C GLU A 27 -8.71 -7.40 11.44
N ARG A 28 -9.79 -8.14 11.66
CA ARG A 28 -9.88 -9.56 11.38
C ARG A 28 -10.93 -9.79 10.31
N MET A 29 -10.55 -10.53 9.27
CA MET A 29 -11.45 -10.97 8.22
C MET A 29 -12.00 -12.35 8.58
N ILE A 30 -13.31 -12.47 8.67
CA ILE A 30 -14.00 -13.74 8.90
C ILE A 30 -14.72 -14.13 7.61
N PRO A 31 -14.34 -15.25 6.98
CA PRO A 31 -15.05 -15.74 5.81
C PRO A 31 -16.45 -16.19 6.20
N SER A 32 -17.46 -15.67 5.51
CA SER A 32 -18.87 -16.01 5.62
C SER A 32 -19.34 -16.59 4.28
N PRO A 33 -20.32 -17.50 4.27
CA PRO A 33 -20.88 -18.05 3.04
C PRO A 33 -21.45 -16.99 2.07
N PHE A 34 -21.73 -15.77 2.56
CA PHE A 34 -22.24 -14.67 1.75
C PHE A 34 -21.24 -13.53 1.54
N GLY A 35 -19.99 -13.65 2.03
CA GLY A 35 -18.95 -12.62 1.87
C GLY A 35 -17.91 -12.60 2.98
N THR A 36 -17.19 -11.50 3.12
CA THR A 36 -16.17 -11.31 4.17
C THR A 36 -16.66 -10.32 5.21
N ALA A 37 -16.78 -10.76 6.46
CA ALA A 37 -17.06 -9.87 7.58
C ALA A 37 -15.74 -9.28 8.09
N MET A 38 -15.66 -7.95 8.20
CA MET A 38 -14.49 -7.25 8.74
C MET A 38 -14.79 -6.78 10.16
N VAL A 39 -13.98 -7.24 11.12
CA VAL A 39 -14.08 -6.86 12.52
C VAL A 39 -12.87 -6.00 12.88
N TYR A 40 -13.09 -4.72 13.17
CA TYR A 40 -12.03 -3.80 13.56
C TYR A 40 -11.71 -3.94 15.05
N LEU A 41 -10.43 -4.20 15.37
CA LEU A 41 -9.89 -4.24 16.73
C LEU A 41 -8.84 -3.15 16.97
N GLY A 42 -8.49 -2.38 15.95
CA GLY A 42 -7.47 -1.35 16.00
C GLY A 42 -7.88 -0.09 16.75
N PRO A 43 -6.93 0.82 16.99
CA PRO A 43 -7.17 2.10 17.67
C PRO A 43 -8.11 3.03 16.91
N CYS A 44 -8.41 2.76 15.62
CA CYS A 44 -9.46 3.47 14.89
C CYS A 44 -10.84 3.41 15.59
N THR A 45 -11.11 2.34 16.35
CA THR A 45 -12.37 2.15 17.09
C THR A 45 -12.56 3.15 18.22
N LEU A 46 -11.47 3.73 18.73
CA LEU A 46 -11.49 4.75 19.78
C LEU A 46 -11.96 6.12 19.26
N ILE A 47 -11.81 6.37 17.96
CA ILE A 47 -12.22 7.63 17.33
C ILE A 47 -13.67 7.52 16.86
N SER A 48 -13.95 6.58 15.95
CA SER A 48 -15.28 6.35 15.39
C SER A 48 -15.29 5.08 14.52
N PRO A 49 -16.41 4.34 14.45
CA PRO A 49 -16.56 3.20 13.52
C PRO A 49 -16.30 3.60 12.06
N LEU A 50 -16.72 4.81 11.65
CA LEU A 50 -16.51 5.31 10.29
C LEU A 50 -15.02 5.52 9.99
N SER A 51 -14.24 5.96 10.97
CA SER A 51 -12.80 6.16 10.81
C SER A 51 -12.08 4.85 10.49
N CYS A 52 -12.50 3.73 11.07
CA CYS A 52 -11.96 2.41 10.72
C CYS A 52 -12.17 2.06 9.24
N HIS A 53 -13.38 2.30 8.71
CA HIS A 53 -13.66 2.07 7.29
C HIS A 53 -12.85 2.99 6.37
N ILE A 54 -12.64 4.25 6.78
CA ILE A 54 -11.80 5.19 6.03
C ILE A 54 -10.34 4.71 6.01
N PHE A 55 -9.78 4.36 7.17
CA PHE A 55 -8.39 3.88 7.25
C PHE A 55 -8.20 2.58 6.47
N HIS A 56 -9.14 1.65 6.55
CA HIS A 56 -9.14 0.44 5.74
C HIS A 56 -9.15 0.76 4.23
N SER A 57 -9.99 1.70 3.80
CA SER A 57 -10.06 2.11 2.38
C SER A 57 -8.76 2.75 1.91
N ILE A 58 -8.15 3.61 2.75
CA ILE A 58 -6.85 4.23 2.45
C ILE A 58 -5.77 3.15 2.36
N MET A 59 -5.74 2.21 3.30
CA MET A 59 -4.80 1.08 3.31
C MET A 59 -4.91 0.27 2.01
N MET A 60 -6.11 -0.15 1.61
CA MET A 60 -6.34 -0.93 0.39
C MET A 60 -5.91 -0.17 -0.86
N ASN A 61 -6.22 1.13 -0.94
CA ASN A 61 -5.83 1.96 -2.07
C ASN A 61 -4.30 2.16 -2.13
N ALA A 62 -3.67 2.40 -0.97
CA ALA A 62 -2.23 2.56 -0.88
C ALA A 62 -1.49 1.28 -1.27
N GLN A 63 -1.92 0.11 -0.78
CA GLN A 63 -1.35 -1.19 -1.19
C GLN A 63 -1.47 -1.42 -2.71
N THR A 64 -2.65 -1.12 -3.27
CA THR A 64 -2.87 -1.23 -4.72
C THR A 64 -1.93 -0.30 -5.49
N HIS A 65 -1.75 0.93 -5.01
CA HIS A 65 -0.84 1.90 -5.60
C HIS A 65 0.63 1.45 -5.50
N SER A 66 1.04 0.83 -4.38
CA SER A 66 2.38 0.23 -4.24
C SER A 66 2.61 -0.87 -5.29
N ILE A 67 1.62 -1.73 -5.54
CA ILE A 67 1.72 -2.77 -6.58
C ILE A 67 1.94 -2.14 -7.97
N TYR A 68 1.21 -1.07 -8.30
CA TYR A 68 1.39 -0.38 -9.57
C TYR A 68 2.78 0.27 -9.70
N LEU A 69 3.31 0.86 -8.62
CA LEU A 69 4.66 1.45 -8.63
C LEU A 69 5.74 0.37 -8.81
N VAL A 70 5.57 -0.79 -8.16
CA VAL A 70 6.48 -1.93 -8.35
C VAL A 70 6.42 -2.41 -9.79
N ALA A 71 5.23 -2.59 -10.37
CA ALA A 71 5.08 -2.97 -11.77
C ALA A 71 5.71 -1.95 -12.74
N ALA A 72 5.51 -0.65 -12.48
CA ALA A 72 6.12 0.43 -13.26
C ALA A 72 7.66 0.41 -13.15
N SER A 73 8.20 0.07 -11.99
CA SER A 73 9.65 -0.03 -11.79
C SER A 73 10.26 -1.15 -12.64
N PHE A 74 9.64 -2.34 -12.65
CA PHE A 74 10.05 -3.45 -13.51
C PHE A 74 9.95 -3.10 -14.99
N TYR A 75 8.86 -2.43 -15.39
CA TYR A 75 8.68 -1.99 -16.77
C TYR A 75 9.78 -0.99 -17.21
N LEU A 76 10.08 0.00 -16.37
CA LEU A 76 11.14 0.97 -16.65
C LEU A 76 12.52 0.30 -16.75
N SER A 77 12.82 -0.65 -15.86
CA SER A 77 14.05 -1.45 -15.90
C SER A 77 14.17 -2.29 -17.17
N SER A 78 13.04 -2.79 -17.71
CA SER A 78 13.02 -3.55 -18.97
C SER A 78 13.28 -2.69 -20.21
N LEU A 79 12.86 -1.42 -20.21
CA LEU A 79 13.11 -0.50 -21.33
C LEU A 79 14.55 0.02 -21.39
N HIS A 80 15.23 0.14 -20.25
CA HIS A 80 16.59 0.70 -20.16
C HIS A 80 17.56 -0.28 -19.48
N PRO A 81 17.89 -1.42 -20.12
CA PRO A 81 18.72 -2.46 -19.51
C PRO A 81 20.20 -2.05 -19.28
N GLU A 82 20.73 -1.06 -20.00
CA GLU A 82 22.12 -0.60 -19.84
C GLU A 82 22.34 0.36 -18.67
N GLU A 83 21.38 1.22 -18.30
CA GLU A 83 21.53 2.11 -17.12
C GLU A 83 21.52 1.31 -15.80
N VAL A 84 20.81 0.17 -15.75
CA VAL A 84 20.68 -0.65 -14.53
C VAL A 84 21.93 -1.50 -14.29
N ARG A 85 22.62 -1.98 -15.34
CA ARG A 85 23.76 -2.90 -15.23
C ARG A 85 25.08 -2.25 -14.76
N TYR A 86 25.26 -0.94 -14.93
CA TYR A 86 26.52 -0.27 -14.58
C TYR A 86 26.60 0.23 -13.13
N HIS A 87 25.49 0.17 -12.39
CA HIS A 87 25.40 0.77 -11.04
C HIS A 87 24.63 -0.10 -10.02
N GLY A 88 24.38 -1.37 -10.35
CA GLY A 88 23.88 -2.40 -9.42
C GLY A 88 24.99 -3.02 -8.60
#